data_AF-A0A7Z9WEQ8-F1
#
_entry.id   AF-A0A7Z9WEQ8-F1
#
_cell.length_a   1.000
_cell.length_b   1.000
_cell.length_c   1.000
_cell.angle_alpha   90.00
_cell.angle_beta   90.00
_cell.angle_gamma   90.00
#
_symmetry.space_group_name_H-M   'P 1'
#
loop_
_entity.id
_entity.type
_entity.pdbx_description
1 polymer ?
#
loop_
_entity_poly.entity_id
_entity_poly.type
_entity_poly.pdbx_seq_one_letter_code
_entity_poly.pdbx_strand_id
1 'polypeptide(L)'
;MLRALTTWLYDHDPFAMFCFEKPLSRIRTSVEKGNYFEGLIHSLLLENNHHTVLYLKPDSELRAREEAQETRRIERLCSSLSPQELEAIVRETLELKKRQQTPDPPEALSKLPMLKLQDLDPENKHIPLAIEEVGPSKLLYHDLFTNGIIYLDLGFDLHKLPEELLPYVPLFGRALVEMGTEKEDFVSLGQRISQKTGGIHPEAFSSPLLGREGSSAWLFLRSKAMVKHGQDLLAILKDILLLPRLDNKERFAQMVLEEKARVEHDLVPSGHQVVNIRLRSHFGEAFWLTEKIGGLSYLFFLRELASRLESHWSKILDCLTAIKERLFARDGMVANVTLDEAAFVQFKPLLKELMETLAEHNHPPERWNPQPPAAPFEGLIIPSQVNYVGKAGSLYQLGYEFHGSALVITRYLRTSWLWD
;
A
#
# COMPACT_ATOMS: atom_id res chain seq x y z
N MET A 1 7.13 -4.16 22.54
CA MET A 1 7.22 -3.21 23.67
C MET A 1 5.92 -2.45 23.91
N LEU A 2 5.37 -1.71 22.91
CA LEU A 2 4.15 -0.90 23.11
C LEU A 2 2.88 -1.71 23.47
N ARG A 3 2.72 -2.95 22.98
CA ARG A 3 1.56 -3.79 23.35
C ARG A 3 1.48 -4.11 24.85
N ALA A 4 2.61 -4.31 25.53
CA ALA A 4 2.60 -4.59 26.97
C ALA A 4 2.03 -3.41 27.79
N LEU A 5 2.21 -2.18 27.30
CA LEU A 5 1.71 -0.97 27.96
C LEU A 5 0.19 -0.88 27.98
N THR A 6 -0.51 -1.56 27.07
CA THR A 6 -1.98 -1.57 27.02
C THR A 6 -2.62 -2.09 28.30
N THR A 7 -1.96 -3.02 29.01
CA THR A 7 -2.40 -3.52 30.31
C THR A 7 -1.56 -2.93 31.44
N TRP A 8 -0.25 -2.81 31.23
CA TRP A 8 0.68 -2.44 32.29
C TRP A 8 0.49 -1.02 32.82
N LEU A 9 0.04 -0.06 31.99
CA LEU A 9 -0.25 1.31 32.43
C LEU A 9 -1.45 1.41 33.39
N TYR A 10 -2.24 0.33 33.48
CA TYR A 10 -3.39 0.22 34.36
C TYR A 10 -3.15 -0.82 35.46
N ASP A 11 -1.88 -1.03 35.83
CA ASP A 11 -1.44 -1.98 36.88
C ASP A 11 -1.87 -3.44 36.64
N HIS A 12 -2.06 -3.83 35.37
CA HIS A 12 -2.36 -5.20 34.98
C HIS A 12 -1.13 -5.93 34.40
N ASP A 13 -1.23 -7.25 34.25
CA ASP A 13 -0.15 -8.10 33.75
C ASP A 13 0.31 -7.67 32.34
N PRO A 14 1.58 -7.25 32.17
CA PRO A 14 2.14 -6.89 30.86
C PRO A 14 2.21 -8.06 29.88
N PHE A 15 2.12 -9.31 30.37
CA PHE A 15 2.22 -10.52 29.56
C PHE A 15 0.87 -11.07 29.10
N ALA A 16 -0.24 -10.54 29.60
CA ALA A 16 -1.59 -11.09 29.35
C ALA A 16 -1.92 -11.27 27.86
N MET A 17 -1.49 -10.35 27.00
CA MET A 17 -1.74 -10.40 25.56
C MET A 17 -0.76 -11.27 24.77
N PHE A 18 0.34 -11.74 25.37
CA PHE A 18 1.28 -12.69 24.74
C PHE A 18 0.82 -14.14 24.92
N CYS A 19 0.21 -14.45 26.07
CA CYS A 19 -0.26 -15.79 26.42
C CYS A 19 -1.64 -16.08 25.83
N PHE A 20 -1.76 -16.16 24.49
CA PHE A 20 -3.06 -16.23 23.81
C PHE A 20 -3.65 -17.65 23.68
N GLU A 21 -2.85 -18.72 23.78
CA GLU A 21 -3.33 -20.09 23.54
C GLU A 21 -4.45 -20.50 24.51
N LYS A 22 -4.24 -20.34 25.82
CA LYS A 22 -5.24 -20.68 26.86
C LYS A 22 -6.53 -19.86 26.70
N PRO A 23 -6.50 -18.52 26.56
CA PRO A 23 -7.69 -17.73 26.24
C PRO A 23 -8.41 -18.20 24.97
N LEU A 24 -7.70 -18.48 23.87
CA LEU A 24 -8.33 -18.94 22.63
C LEU A 24 -8.99 -20.32 22.79
N SER A 25 -8.34 -21.26 23.48
CA SER A 25 -8.95 -22.57 23.77
C SER A 25 -10.22 -22.43 24.59
N ARG A 26 -10.24 -21.54 25.58
CA ARG A 26 -11.46 -21.23 26.35
C ARG A 26 -12.58 -20.69 25.46
N ILE A 27 -12.26 -19.75 24.57
CA ILE A 27 -13.23 -19.20 23.61
C ILE A 27 -13.78 -20.32 22.72
N ARG A 28 -12.94 -21.20 22.16
CA ARG A 28 -13.38 -22.33 21.33
C ARG A 28 -14.37 -23.22 22.07
N THR A 29 -14.04 -23.65 23.29
CA THR A 29 -14.94 -24.47 24.11
C THR A 29 -16.24 -23.75 24.45
N SER A 30 -16.21 -22.43 24.66
CA SER A 30 -17.44 -21.65 24.91
C SER A 30 -18.31 -21.55 23.66
N VAL A 31 -17.72 -21.38 22.48
CA VAL A 31 -18.44 -21.33 21.20
C VAL A 31 -19.12 -22.66 20.90
N GLU A 32 -18.45 -23.79 21.17
CA GLU A 32 -19.03 -25.14 21.01
C GLU A 32 -20.27 -25.39 21.88
N LYS A 33 -20.39 -24.68 23.03
CA LYS A 33 -21.56 -24.74 23.91
C LYS A 33 -22.75 -23.89 23.40
N GLY A 34 -22.54 -23.08 22.36
CA GLY A 34 -23.53 -22.20 21.76
C GLY A 34 -23.73 -20.87 22.49
N ASN A 35 -24.29 -19.88 21.80
CA ASN A 35 -24.71 -18.57 22.31
C ASN A 35 -23.60 -17.71 22.96
N TYR A 36 -22.32 -18.04 22.77
CA TYR A 36 -21.23 -17.29 23.39
C TYR A 36 -21.13 -15.87 22.82
N PHE A 37 -21.00 -15.74 21.50
CA PHE A 37 -20.89 -14.43 20.86
C PHE A 37 -22.23 -13.69 20.84
N GLU A 38 -23.34 -14.41 20.69
CA GLU A 38 -24.69 -13.87 20.74
C GLU A 38 -24.99 -13.25 22.11
N GLY A 39 -24.60 -13.92 23.21
CA GLY A 39 -24.73 -13.39 24.56
C GLY A 39 -23.85 -12.16 24.82
N LEU A 40 -22.63 -12.13 24.27
CA LEU A 40 -21.76 -10.95 24.33
C LEU A 40 -22.34 -9.78 23.53
N ILE A 41 -22.87 -10.02 22.33
CA ILE A 41 -23.55 -8.98 21.53
C ILE A 41 -24.75 -8.44 22.30
N HIS A 42 -25.58 -9.31 22.88
CA HIS A 42 -26.73 -8.90 23.66
C HIS A 42 -26.33 -8.00 24.84
N SER A 43 -25.41 -8.46 25.68
CA SER A 43 -25.03 -7.76 26.92
C SER A 43 -24.15 -6.53 26.71
N LEU A 44 -23.17 -6.59 25.80
CA LEU A 44 -22.16 -5.53 25.62
C LEU A 44 -22.57 -4.48 24.58
N LEU A 45 -23.47 -4.81 23.65
CA LEU A 45 -23.89 -3.91 22.57
C LEU A 45 -25.38 -3.56 22.67
N LEU A 46 -26.30 -4.54 22.68
CA LEU A 46 -27.74 -4.26 22.58
C LEU A 46 -28.35 -3.69 23.87
N GLU A 47 -27.98 -4.23 25.03
CA GLU A 47 -28.45 -3.75 26.35
C GLU A 47 -27.59 -2.62 26.92
N ASN A 48 -26.43 -2.36 26.32
CA ASN A 48 -25.49 -1.37 26.81
C ASN A 48 -25.93 0.06 26.46
N ASN A 49 -26.49 0.76 27.44
CA ASN A 49 -26.91 2.15 27.29
C ASN A 49 -25.75 3.15 27.22
N HIS A 50 -24.49 2.72 27.41
CA HIS A 50 -23.31 3.57 27.25
C HIS A 50 -22.88 3.64 25.78
N HIS A 51 -23.70 4.28 24.95
CA HIS A 51 -23.41 4.50 23.54
C HIS A 51 -23.51 5.98 23.17
N THR A 52 -22.80 6.38 22.11
CA THR A 52 -22.88 7.73 21.56
C THR A 52 -22.98 7.62 20.05
N VAL A 53 -23.96 8.31 19.46
CA VAL A 53 -24.10 8.41 18.00
C VAL A 53 -23.61 9.79 17.57
N LEU A 54 -22.48 9.81 16.86
CA LEU A 54 -21.87 11.03 16.35
C LEU A 54 -22.22 11.23 14.87
N TYR A 55 -22.79 12.38 14.54
CA TYR A 55 -23.05 12.80 13.16
C TYR A 55 -22.09 13.92 12.78
N LEU A 56 -21.13 13.62 11.90
CA LEU A 56 -20.25 14.62 11.31
C LEU A 56 -20.84 15.09 9.99
N LYS A 57 -21.14 16.39 9.87
CA LYS A 57 -21.69 16.99 8.66
C LYS A 57 -20.65 17.93 8.05
N PRO A 58 -20.40 17.86 6.73
CA PRO A 58 -19.53 18.82 6.07
C PRO A 58 -20.13 20.22 6.17
N ASP A 59 -19.31 21.19 6.53
CA ASP A 59 -19.68 22.60 6.65
C ASP A 59 -18.63 23.45 5.93
N SER A 60 -19.04 24.06 4.81
CA SER A 60 -18.17 24.89 3.98
C SER A 60 -17.74 26.20 4.65
N GLU A 61 -18.45 26.64 5.69
CA GLU A 61 -18.17 27.90 6.40
C GLU A 61 -17.37 27.70 7.70
N LEU A 62 -17.23 26.45 8.18
CA LEU A 62 -16.54 26.16 9.45
C LEU A 62 -15.15 26.80 9.50
N ARG A 63 -14.34 26.62 8.45
CA ARG A 63 -12.99 27.17 8.38
C ARG A 63 -12.97 28.69 8.44
N ALA A 64 -13.84 29.36 7.67
CA ALA A 64 -13.92 30.82 7.68
C ALA A 64 -14.32 31.35 9.06
N ARG A 65 -15.19 30.63 9.79
CA ARG A 65 -15.58 30.98 11.17
C ARG A 65 -14.42 30.79 12.15
N GLU A 66 -13.66 29.71 12.04
CA GLU A 66 -12.47 29.45 12.86
C GLU A 66 -11.38 30.51 12.64
N GLU A 67 -11.07 30.83 11.38
CA GLU A 67 -10.09 31.87 11.00
C GLU A 67 -10.50 33.26 11.51
N ALA A 68 -11.79 33.60 11.39
CA ALA A 68 -12.32 34.86 11.92
C ALA A 68 -12.25 34.92 13.46
N GLN A 69 -12.52 33.79 14.15
CA GLN A 69 -12.41 33.71 15.60
C GLN A 69 -10.95 33.84 16.06
N GLU A 70 -10.02 33.18 15.36
CA GLU A 70 -8.59 33.29 15.62
C GLU A 70 -8.08 34.72 15.40
N THR A 71 -8.45 35.34 14.28
CA THR A 71 -8.08 36.73 13.95
C THR A 71 -8.54 37.68 15.04
N ARG A 72 -9.81 37.59 15.47
CA ARG A 72 -10.34 38.43 16.56
C ARG A 72 -9.61 38.20 17.88
N ARG A 73 -9.18 36.97 18.17
CA ARG A 73 -8.40 36.66 19.38
C ARG A 73 -7.02 37.33 19.34
N ILE A 74 -6.36 37.29 18.18
CA ILE A 74 -5.06 37.95 17.96
C ILE A 74 -5.22 39.48 18.05
N GLU A 75 -6.23 40.06 17.40
CA GLU A 75 -6.49 41.51 17.44
C GLU A 75 -6.74 42.02 18.86
N ARG A 76 -7.52 41.28 19.67
CA ARG A 76 -7.76 41.61 21.08
C ARG A 76 -6.49 41.54 21.90
N LEU A 77 -5.66 40.52 21.69
CA LEU A 77 -4.37 40.41 22.36
C LEU A 77 -3.47 41.58 21.99
N CYS A 78 -3.30 41.87 20.70
CA CYS A 78 -2.49 43.00 20.23
C CYS A 78 -2.97 44.35 20.78
N SER A 79 -4.29 44.55 20.88
CA SER A 79 -4.89 45.78 21.43
C SER A 79 -4.72 45.92 22.95
N SER A 80 -4.48 44.82 23.67
CA SER A 80 -4.24 44.82 25.12
C SER A 80 -2.77 45.07 25.49
N LEU A 81 -1.86 45.00 24.52
CA LEU A 81 -0.42 45.15 24.74
C LEU A 81 0.02 46.60 24.55
N SER A 82 0.94 47.03 25.40
CA SER A 82 1.67 48.28 25.23
C SER A 82 2.66 48.22 24.06
N PRO A 83 3.08 49.37 23.49
CA PRO A 83 4.11 49.41 22.46
C PRO A 83 5.42 48.69 22.87
N GLN A 84 5.81 48.80 24.14
CA GLN A 84 7.03 48.15 24.67
C GLN A 84 6.91 46.63 24.70
N GLU A 85 5.73 46.10 25.03
CA GLU A 85 5.47 44.65 25.02
C GLU A 85 5.43 44.10 23.59
N LEU A 86 4.83 44.82 22.64
CA LEU A 86 4.85 44.46 21.22
C LEU A 86 6.28 44.42 20.67
N GLU A 87 7.11 45.42 20.98
CA GLU A 87 8.52 45.42 20.62
C GLU A 87 9.30 44.25 21.25
N ALA A 88 8.98 43.88 22.50
CA ALA A 88 9.59 42.73 23.14
C ALA A 88 9.26 41.42 22.41
N ILE A 89 7.99 41.19 22.05
CA ILE A 89 7.56 40.00 21.28
C ILE A 89 8.28 39.93 19.93
N VAL A 90 8.43 41.07 19.24
CA VAL A 90 9.16 41.11 17.96
C VAL A 90 10.63 40.72 18.18
N ARG A 91 11.30 41.27 19.20
CA ARG A 91 12.70 40.91 19.52
C ARG A 91 12.83 39.42 19.85
N GLU A 92 11.96 38.88 20.70
CA GLU A 92 11.95 37.46 21.07
C GLU A 92 11.72 36.56 19.85
N THR A 93 10.80 36.95 18.95
CA THR A 93 10.54 36.22 17.71
C THR A 93 11.77 36.20 16.79
N LEU A 94 12.47 37.33 16.65
CA LEU A 94 13.69 37.41 15.85
C LEU A 94 14.83 36.60 16.47
N GLU A 95 14.96 36.64 17.80
CA GLU A 95 15.94 35.84 18.53
C GLU A 95 15.66 34.34 18.39
N LEU A 96 14.40 33.92 18.52
CA LEU A 96 13.98 32.53 18.33
C LEU A 96 14.31 32.04 16.92
N LYS A 97 13.95 32.82 15.88
CA LYS A 97 14.29 32.50 14.48
C LYS A 97 15.80 32.34 14.29
N LYS A 98 16.59 33.27 14.84
CA LYS A 98 18.06 33.19 14.79
C LYS A 98 18.56 31.91 15.46
N ARG A 99 18.04 31.56 16.65
CA ARG A 99 18.44 30.34 17.36
C ARG A 99 18.09 29.07 16.59
N GLN A 100 16.90 29.00 15.98
CA GLN A 100 16.47 27.84 15.18
C GLN A 100 17.30 27.65 13.90
N GLN A 101 17.75 28.74 13.28
CA GLN A 101 18.54 28.71 12.03
C GLN A 101 20.05 28.62 12.26
N THR A 102 20.51 28.70 13.51
CA THR A 102 21.95 28.61 13.82
C THR A 102 22.30 27.15 14.05
N PRO A 103 23.15 26.53 13.20
CA PRO A 103 23.54 25.14 13.38
C PRO A 103 24.40 24.97 14.63
N ASP A 104 24.29 23.81 15.27
CA ASP A 104 25.12 23.45 16.40
C ASP A 104 26.61 23.39 16.00
N PRO A 105 27.53 23.85 16.86
CA PRO A 105 28.95 23.82 16.56
C PRO A 105 29.48 22.37 16.52
N PRO A 106 30.49 22.06 15.68
CA PRO A 106 31.05 20.71 15.56
C PRO A 106 31.50 20.11 16.89
N GLU A 107 32.01 20.93 17.82
CA GLU A 107 32.44 20.50 19.14
C GLU A 107 31.27 20.00 20.01
N ALA A 108 30.07 20.57 19.85
CA ALA A 108 28.87 20.09 20.53
C ALA A 108 28.38 18.77 19.92
N LEU A 109 28.32 18.68 18.59
CA LEU A 109 27.94 17.47 17.87
C LEU A 109 28.89 16.29 18.17
N SER A 110 30.19 16.56 18.35
CA SER A 110 31.20 15.54 18.66
C SER A 110 30.99 14.83 20.00
N LYS A 111 30.17 15.39 20.89
CA LYS A 111 29.83 14.77 22.19
C LYS A 111 28.74 13.71 22.07
N LEU A 112 28.03 13.65 20.94
CA LEU A 112 27.01 12.64 20.69
C LEU A 112 27.69 11.30 20.37
N PRO A 113 27.27 10.18 21.00
CA PRO A 113 27.83 8.88 20.71
C PRO A 113 27.49 8.48 19.27
N MET A 114 28.50 8.05 18.51
CA MET A 114 28.37 7.54 17.14
C MET A 114 29.06 6.20 16.99
N LEU A 115 28.47 5.33 16.18
CA LEU A 115 29.15 4.13 15.69
C LEU A 115 30.27 4.51 14.73
N LYS A 116 31.30 3.67 14.64
CA LYS A 116 32.40 3.82 13.70
C LYS A 116 32.12 3.00 12.43
N LEU A 117 32.79 3.35 11.33
CA LEU A 117 32.70 2.58 10.08
C LEU A 117 33.09 1.10 10.26
N GLN A 118 34.07 0.83 11.14
CA GLN A 118 34.49 -0.53 11.50
C GLN A 118 33.44 -1.34 12.26
N ASP A 119 32.39 -0.70 12.79
CA ASP A 119 31.29 -1.39 13.48
C ASP A 119 30.22 -1.87 12.48
N LEU A 120 30.35 -1.52 11.19
CA LEU A 120 29.46 -1.92 10.11
C LEU A 120 30.00 -3.15 9.40
N ASP A 121 29.09 -4.07 9.07
CA ASP A 121 29.41 -5.19 8.18
C ASP A 121 29.70 -4.63 6.76
N PRO A 122 30.88 -4.90 6.18
CA PRO A 122 31.21 -4.43 4.84
C PRO A 122 30.37 -5.13 3.75
N GLU A 123 29.75 -6.27 4.07
CA GLU A 123 28.98 -7.06 3.12
C GLU A 123 27.49 -7.05 3.45
N ASN A 124 26.67 -7.05 2.40
CA ASN A 124 25.23 -7.21 2.57
C ASN A 124 24.91 -8.67 2.91
N LYS A 125 23.86 -8.87 3.70
CA LYS A 125 23.35 -10.21 4.00
C LYS A 125 22.98 -10.94 2.71
N HIS A 126 23.58 -12.12 2.50
CA HIS A 126 23.21 -13.00 1.40
C HIS A 126 21.83 -13.62 1.64
N ILE A 127 20.94 -13.50 0.66
CA ILE A 127 19.63 -14.15 0.66
C ILE A 127 19.73 -15.34 -0.31
N PRO A 128 19.62 -16.60 0.16
CA PRO A 128 19.63 -17.76 -0.71
C PRO A 128 18.58 -17.65 -1.81
N LEU A 129 18.97 -17.91 -3.06
CA LEU A 129 18.08 -17.88 -4.21
C LEU A 129 18.47 -19.02 -5.15
N ALA A 130 17.55 -19.95 -5.36
CA ALA A 130 17.60 -20.91 -6.44
C ALA A 130 16.58 -20.52 -7.52
N ILE A 131 16.99 -20.54 -8.78
CA ILE A 131 16.12 -20.24 -9.92
C ILE A 131 15.96 -21.52 -10.73
N GLU A 132 14.72 -21.85 -11.06
CA GLU A 132 14.36 -22.99 -11.89
C GLU A 132 13.39 -22.56 -12.99
N GLU A 133 13.66 -22.98 -14.21
CA GLU A 133 12.76 -22.78 -15.34
C GLU A 133 11.70 -23.89 -15.35
N VAL A 134 10.43 -23.52 -15.44
CA VAL A 134 9.28 -24.41 -15.51
C VAL A 134 8.51 -24.08 -16.80
N GLY A 135 8.94 -24.68 -17.91
CA GLY A 135 8.46 -24.30 -19.23
C GLY A 135 8.83 -22.83 -19.55
N PRO A 136 7.87 -21.96 -19.92
CA PRO A 136 8.11 -20.54 -20.17
C PRO A 136 8.02 -19.66 -18.89
N SER A 137 7.84 -20.26 -17.72
CA SER A 137 7.72 -19.59 -16.42
C SER A 137 8.98 -19.78 -15.57
N LYS A 138 9.18 -18.91 -14.58
CA LYS A 138 10.30 -18.99 -13.62
C LYS A 138 9.82 -19.28 -12.21
N LEU A 139 10.49 -20.21 -11.53
CA LEU A 139 10.34 -20.47 -10.10
C LEU A 139 11.58 -19.96 -9.36
N LEU A 140 11.37 -19.01 -8.45
CA LEU A 140 12.38 -18.45 -7.56
C LEU A 140 12.13 -19.04 -6.17
N TYR A 141 13.15 -19.65 -5.61
CA TYR A 141 13.07 -20.32 -4.32
C TYR A 141 14.09 -19.75 -3.33
N HIS A 142 13.60 -19.38 -2.15
CA HIS A 142 14.38 -18.89 -1.03
C HIS A 142 14.27 -19.88 0.15
N ASP A 143 15.35 -20.63 0.40
CA ASP A 143 15.46 -21.49 1.57
C ASP A 143 15.73 -20.66 2.83
N LEU A 144 14.66 -20.37 3.57
CA LEU A 144 14.68 -19.59 4.79
C LEU A 144 13.79 -20.24 5.83
N PHE A 145 14.18 -20.15 7.11
CA PHE A 145 13.32 -20.59 8.20
C PHE A 145 12.09 -19.68 8.33
N THR A 146 10.93 -20.19 7.95
CA THR A 146 9.65 -19.45 7.96
C THR A 146 8.70 -19.87 9.09
N ASN A 147 9.15 -20.72 10.01
CA ASN A 147 8.33 -21.26 11.11
C ASN A 147 7.02 -21.93 10.62
N GLY A 148 7.12 -22.72 9.54
CA GLY A 148 6.00 -23.49 8.99
C GLY A 148 5.00 -22.68 8.15
N ILE A 149 5.43 -21.53 7.62
CA ILE A 149 4.64 -20.67 6.74
C ILE A 149 5.21 -20.70 5.32
N ILE A 150 4.35 -20.96 4.35
CA ILE A 150 4.64 -20.77 2.93
C ILE A 150 4.37 -19.32 2.59
N TYR A 151 5.33 -18.63 1.99
CA TYR A 151 5.10 -17.36 1.30
C TYR A 151 5.22 -17.61 -0.20
N LEU A 152 4.15 -17.32 -0.94
CA LEU A 152 4.07 -17.54 -2.38
C LEU A 152 3.58 -16.25 -3.06
N ASP A 153 4.38 -15.73 -3.98
CA ASP A 153 3.98 -14.65 -4.88
C ASP A 153 3.87 -15.20 -6.29
N LEU A 154 2.70 -15.03 -6.92
CA LEU A 154 2.54 -15.27 -8.36
C LEU A 154 2.53 -13.93 -9.09
N GLY A 155 3.54 -13.67 -9.89
CA GLY A 155 3.74 -12.44 -10.65
C GLY A 155 3.38 -12.62 -12.13
N PHE A 156 2.57 -11.69 -12.63
CA PHE A 156 2.17 -11.58 -14.04
C PHE A 156 2.62 -10.24 -14.62
N ASP A 157 3.28 -10.28 -15.79
CA ASP A 157 3.87 -9.10 -16.42
C ASP A 157 2.79 -8.18 -17.00
N LEU A 158 2.72 -6.95 -16.50
CA LEU A 158 1.72 -5.98 -16.94
C LEU A 158 1.95 -5.51 -18.37
N HIS A 159 3.15 -5.63 -18.93
CA HIS A 159 3.42 -5.30 -20.33
C HIS A 159 2.62 -6.17 -21.31
N LYS A 160 1.88 -7.19 -20.86
CA LYS A 160 0.91 -7.94 -21.68
C LYS A 160 -0.40 -7.17 -21.91
N LEU A 161 -0.62 -6.08 -21.18
CA LEU A 161 -1.83 -5.28 -21.24
C LEU A 161 -1.63 -4.01 -22.09
N PRO A 162 -2.59 -3.68 -22.96
CA PRO A 162 -2.57 -2.40 -23.65
C PRO A 162 -2.86 -1.27 -22.65
N GLU A 163 -2.44 -0.05 -22.99
CA GLU A 163 -2.43 1.09 -22.07
C GLU A 163 -3.81 1.39 -21.45
N GLU A 164 -4.88 1.24 -22.23
CA GLU A 164 -6.25 1.52 -21.83
C GLU A 164 -6.77 0.61 -20.71
N LEU A 165 -6.18 -0.57 -20.53
CA LEU A 165 -6.57 -1.52 -19.48
C LEU A 165 -5.83 -1.28 -18.15
N LEU A 166 -4.70 -0.55 -18.17
CA LEU A 166 -3.86 -0.35 -16.99
C LEU A 166 -4.62 0.28 -15.81
N PRO A 167 -5.47 1.32 -15.98
CA PRO A 167 -6.21 1.91 -14.87
C PRO A 167 -7.18 0.92 -14.18
N TYR A 168 -7.60 -0.16 -14.85
CA TYR A 168 -8.47 -1.17 -14.26
C TYR A 168 -7.70 -2.19 -13.40
N VAL A 169 -6.37 -2.28 -13.52
CA VAL A 169 -5.55 -3.31 -12.85
C VAL A 169 -5.74 -3.37 -11.33
N PRO A 170 -5.78 -2.26 -10.57
CA PRO A 170 -5.99 -2.33 -9.11
C PRO A 170 -7.37 -2.92 -8.75
N LEU A 171 -8.43 -2.50 -9.47
CA LEU A 171 -9.79 -3.00 -9.26
C LEU A 171 -9.92 -4.47 -9.69
N PHE A 172 -9.28 -4.84 -10.80
CA PHE A 172 -9.22 -6.21 -11.29
C PHE A 172 -8.53 -7.12 -10.28
N GLY A 173 -7.35 -6.72 -9.77
CA GLY A 173 -6.66 -7.47 -8.73
C GLY A 173 -7.56 -7.72 -7.52
N ARG A 174 -8.19 -6.66 -7.01
CA ARG A 174 -9.15 -6.74 -5.89
C ARG A 174 -10.35 -7.66 -6.19
N ALA A 175 -10.87 -7.62 -7.41
CA ALA A 175 -12.01 -8.43 -7.83
C ALA A 175 -11.74 -9.95 -7.70
N LEU A 176 -10.51 -10.39 -7.95
CA LEU A 176 -10.12 -11.80 -7.86
C LEU A 176 -10.36 -12.39 -6.47
N VAL A 177 -10.28 -11.58 -5.42
CA VAL A 177 -10.40 -12.02 -4.02
C VAL A 177 -11.69 -11.55 -3.35
N GLU A 178 -12.48 -10.66 -3.98
CA GLU A 178 -13.66 -10.03 -3.39
C GLU A 178 -14.97 -10.15 -4.20
N MET A 179 -14.96 -10.78 -5.37
CA MET A 179 -16.17 -10.98 -6.19
C MET A 179 -16.66 -12.42 -6.28
N GLY A 180 -15.90 -13.37 -5.74
CA GLY A 180 -16.22 -14.80 -5.82
C GLY A 180 -15.72 -15.44 -7.11
N THR A 181 -16.13 -16.67 -7.33
CA THR A 181 -15.75 -17.48 -8.50
C THR A 181 -16.99 -18.10 -9.15
N GLU A 182 -16.81 -18.85 -10.23
CA GLU A 182 -17.90 -19.66 -10.77
C GLU A 182 -18.38 -20.73 -9.77
N LYS A 183 -17.51 -21.17 -8.84
CA LYS A 183 -17.80 -22.22 -7.86
C LYS A 183 -18.50 -21.72 -6.60
N GLU A 184 -18.26 -20.48 -6.19
CA GLU A 184 -18.73 -19.94 -4.91
C GLU A 184 -18.91 -18.42 -4.98
N ASP A 185 -19.76 -17.87 -4.10
CA ASP A 185 -19.94 -16.42 -3.99
C ASP A 185 -18.78 -15.74 -3.24
N PHE A 186 -18.80 -14.40 -3.21
CA PHE A 186 -17.74 -13.61 -2.58
C PHE A 186 -17.62 -13.82 -1.05
N VAL A 187 -18.74 -14.16 -0.38
CA VAL A 187 -18.73 -14.44 1.08
C VAL A 187 -18.01 -15.75 1.35
N SER A 188 -18.38 -16.80 0.62
CA SER A 188 -17.80 -18.14 0.72
C SER A 188 -16.32 -18.13 0.37
N LEU A 189 -15.94 -17.44 -0.73
CA LEU A 189 -14.53 -17.26 -1.11
C LEU A 189 -13.75 -16.55 0.01
N GLY A 190 -14.27 -15.44 0.53
CA GLY A 190 -13.62 -14.69 1.62
C GLY A 190 -13.44 -15.53 2.89
N GLN A 191 -14.44 -16.34 3.25
CA GLN A 191 -14.35 -17.29 4.37
C GLN A 191 -13.32 -18.39 4.10
N ARG A 192 -13.28 -18.96 2.89
CA ARG A 192 -12.32 -19.99 2.48
C ARG A 192 -10.89 -19.46 2.55
N ILE A 193 -10.62 -18.27 2.00
CA ILE A 193 -9.33 -17.58 2.11
C ILE A 193 -8.95 -17.41 3.59
N SER A 194 -9.85 -16.86 4.41
CA SER A 194 -9.59 -16.57 5.83
C SER A 194 -9.39 -17.81 6.70
N GLN A 195 -10.07 -18.91 6.38
CA GLN A 195 -10.00 -20.16 7.14
C GLN A 195 -8.74 -20.96 6.82
N LYS A 196 -8.31 -20.95 5.55
CA LYS A 196 -7.26 -21.84 5.03
C LYS A 196 -5.91 -21.14 4.88
N THR A 197 -5.89 -19.81 4.76
CA THR A 197 -4.68 -19.04 4.46
C THR A 197 -4.50 -17.93 5.49
N GLY A 198 -3.34 -17.26 5.45
CA GLY A 198 -3.10 -16.01 6.16
C GLY A 198 -3.44 -14.77 5.34
N GLY A 199 -4.10 -14.93 4.18
CA GLY A 199 -4.45 -13.87 3.25
C GLY A 199 -3.84 -14.06 1.86
N ILE A 200 -4.55 -13.55 0.85
CA ILE A 200 -4.10 -13.40 -0.53
C ILE A 200 -4.31 -11.92 -0.90
N HIS A 201 -3.24 -11.25 -1.32
CA HIS A 201 -3.18 -9.82 -1.54
C HIS A 201 -2.69 -9.53 -2.96
N PRO A 202 -3.58 -9.05 -3.85
CA PRO A 202 -3.20 -8.49 -5.13
C PRO A 202 -2.41 -7.19 -4.95
N GLU A 203 -1.27 -7.06 -5.62
CA GLU A 203 -0.41 -5.87 -5.58
C GLU A 203 0.14 -5.58 -6.96
N ALA A 204 -0.18 -4.40 -7.50
CA ALA A 204 0.47 -3.90 -8.70
C ALA A 204 1.80 -3.22 -8.32
N PHE A 205 2.87 -3.59 -9.01
CA PHE A 205 4.23 -3.12 -8.75
C PHE A 205 4.84 -2.55 -10.03
N SER A 206 5.52 -1.41 -9.90
CA SER A 206 6.26 -0.79 -11.00
C SER A 206 7.58 -0.20 -10.51
N SER A 207 8.67 -0.43 -11.24
CA SER A 207 10.00 0.08 -10.88
C SER A 207 10.85 0.36 -12.12
N PRO A 208 11.64 1.45 -12.15
CA PRO A 208 12.61 1.69 -13.22
C PRO A 208 13.72 0.65 -13.20
N LEU A 209 14.32 0.41 -14.37
CA LEU A 209 15.45 -0.49 -14.53
C LEU A 209 16.77 0.30 -14.46
N LEU A 210 17.72 -0.17 -13.66
CA LEU A 210 19.03 0.49 -13.55
C LEU A 210 19.81 0.35 -14.86
N GLY A 211 20.27 1.47 -15.42
CA GLY A 211 21.16 1.52 -16.58
C GLY A 211 20.51 1.18 -17.93
N ARG A 212 19.17 1.04 -18.01
CA ARG A 212 18.45 0.78 -19.26
C ARG A 212 17.09 1.45 -19.27
N GLU A 213 16.58 1.72 -20.46
CA GLU A 213 15.22 2.22 -20.66
C GLU A 213 14.17 1.13 -20.37
N GLY A 214 12.93 1.55 -20.09
CA GLY A 214 11.80 0.69 -19.75
C GLY A 214 11.58 0.51 -18.25
N SER A 215 10.59 -0.30 -17.90
CA SER A 215 10.20 -0.58 -16.53
C SER A 215 10.05 -2.07 -16.24
N SER A 216 10.06 -2.40 -14.96
CA SER A 216 9.55 -3.67 -14.44
C SER A 216 8.14 -3.42 -13.95
N ALA A 217 7.13 -4.04 -14.55
CA ALA A 217 5.71 -3.81 -14.23
C ALA A 217 4.99 -5.15 -14.02
N TRP A 218 4.41 -5.36 -12.85
CA TRP A 218 3.86 -6.65 -12.45
C TRP A 218 2.55 -6.51 -11.67
N LEU A 219 1.64 -7.47 -11.84
CA LEU A 219 0.60 -7.77 -10.86
C LEU A 219 1.03 -9.01 -10.08
N PHE A 220 1.22 -8.87 -8.77
CA PHE A 220 1.51 -9.99 -7.86
C PHE A 220 0.26 -10.41 -7.11
N LEU A 221 0.00 -11.71 -7.03
CA LEU A 221 -0.86 -12.31 -6.02
C LEU A 221 0.03 -12.81 -4.89
N ARG A 222 0.20 -11.98 -3.86
CA ARG A 222 1.02 -12.30 -2.69
C ARG A 222 0.20 -13.07 -1.69
N SER A 223 0.68 -14.25 -1.31
CA SER A 223 -0.10 -15.15 -0.48
C SER A 223 0.76 -15.81 0.58
N LYS A 224 0.10 -16.18 1.69
CA LYS A 224 0.75 -16.94 2.74
C LYS A 224 -0.20 -17.96 3.33
N ALA A 225 0.32 -19.13 3.69
CA ALA A 225 -0.45 -20.17 4.37
C ALA A 225 0.46 -21.01 5.27
N MET A 226 -0.10 -21.68 6.27
CA MET A 226 0.64 -22.72 6.97
C MET A 226 0.94 -23.88 6.00
N VAL A 227 2.08 -24.57 6.17
CA VAL A 227 2.49 -25.67 5.27
C VAL A 227 1.38 -26.72 5.06
N LYS A 228 0.67 -27.08 6.13
CA LYS A 228 -0.46 -28.03 6.09
C LYS A 228 -1.65 -27.58 5.20
N HIS A 229 -1.73 -26.29 4.86
CA HIS A 229 -2.74 -25.70 3.99
C HIS A 229 -2.17 -25.30 2.62
N GLY A 230 -0.97 -25.76 2.25
CA GLY A 230 -0.37 -25.44 0.95
C GLY A 230 -1.25 -25.88 -0.24
N GLN A 231 -1.88 -27.06 -0.15
CA GLN A 231 -2.84 -27.51 -1.16
C GLN A 231 -4.09 -26.64 -1.23
N ASP A 232 -4.66 -26.26 -0.07
CA ASP A 232 -5.81 -25.36 -0.01
C ASP A 232 -5.47 -24.01 -0.66
N LEU A 233 -4.29 -23.45 -0.39
CA LEU A 233 -3.81 -22.20 -0.98
C LEU A 233 -3.74 -22.30 -2.52
N LEU A 234 -3.09 -23.34 -3.06
CA LEU A 234 -2.96 -23.53 -4.50
C LEU A 234 -4.32 -23.76 -5.17
N ALA A 235 -5.25 -24.46 -4.50
CA ALA A 235 -6.61 -24.66 -5.00
C ALA A 235 -7.39 -23.33 -5.08
N ILE A 236 -7.26 -22.47 -4.08
CA ILE A 236 -7.87 -21.13 -4.10
C ILE A 236 -7.25 -20.28 -5.23
N LEU A 237 -5.92 -20.25 -5.34
CA LEU A 237 -5.21 -19.53 -6.41
C LEU A 237 -5.67 -20.01 -7.80
N LYS A 238 -5.82 -21.33 -7.99
CA LYS A 238 -6.35 -21.93 -9.21
C LYS A 238 -7.75 -21.41 -9.54
N ASP A 239 -8.64 -21.39 -8.56
CA ASP A 239 -10.03 -20.95 -8.75
C ASP A 239 -10.11 -19.46 -9.12
N ILE A 240 -9.37 -18.59 -8.42
CA ILE A 240 -9.42 -17.14 -8.68
C ILE A 240 -8.72 -16.74 -9.99
N LEU A 241 -7.73 -17.52 -10.44
CA LEU A 241 -7.05 -17.28 -11.73
C LEU A 241 -7.90 -17.78 -12.91
N LEU A 242 -8.48 -18.97 -12.81
CA LEU A 242 -9.16 -19.62 -13.94
C LEU A 242 -10.65 -19.30 -14.03
N LEU A 243 -11.32 -19.21 -12.88
CA LEU A 243 -12.78 -19.12 -12.78
C LEU A 243 -13.27 -17.90 -11.98
N PRO A 244 -12.64 -16.70 -12.06
CA PRO A 244 -13.15 -15.53 -11.36
C PRO A 244 -14.51 -15.11 -11.91
N ARG A 245 -15.43 -14.74 -11.02
CA ARG A 245 -16.73 -14.18 -11.39
C ARG A 245 -16.61 -12.66 -11.49
N LEU A 246 -16.54 -12.14 -12.72
CA LEU A 246 -16.34 -10.71 -12.99
C LEU A 246 -17.64 -9.95 -13.33
N ASP A 247 -18.74 -10.67 -13.53
CA ASP A 247 -20.03 -10.15 -13.99
C ASP A 247 -20.96 -9.65 -12.87
N ASN A 248 -20.51 -9.69 -11.61
CA ASN A 248 -21.25 -9.16 -10.46
C ASN A 248 -21.17 -7.63 -10.40
N LYS A 249 -22.08 -6.97 -11.12
CA LYS A 249 -22.16 -5.51 -11.24
C LYS A 249 -22.30 -4.81 -9.89
N GLU A 250 -23.19 -5.28 -9.03
CA GLU A 250 -23.48 -4.63 -7.75
C GLU A 250 -22.26 -4.64 -6.83
N ARG A 251 -21.55 -5.77 -6.77
CA ARG A 251 -20.33 -5.89 -5.97
C ARG A 251 -19.22 -5.02 -6.53
N PHE A 252 -19.01 -5.03 -7.84
CA PHE A 252 -18.01 -4.18 -8.48
C PHE A 252 -18.30 -2.69 -8.27
N ALA A 253 -19.58 -2.28 -8.33
CA ALA A 253 -20.00 -0.91 -8.05
C ALA A 253 -19.64 -0.47 -6.63
N GLN A 254 -19.89 -1.31 -5.63
CA GLN A 254 -19.47 -1.05 -4.25
C GLN A 254 -17.94 -0.88 -4.16
N MET A 255 -17.19 -1.78 -4.78
CA MET A 255 -15.72 -1.72 -4.77
C MET A 255 -15.18 -0.43 -5.40
N VAL A 256 -15.75 0.02 -6.52
CA VAL A 256 -15.37 1.29 -7.17
C VAL A 256 -15.65 2.49 -6.25
N LEU A 257 -16.80 2.51 -5.59
CA LEU A 257 -17.15 3.60 -4.67
C LEU A 257 -16.25 3.60 -3.41
N GLU A 258 -15.96 2.44 -2.86
CA GLU A 258 -15.04 2.28 -1.73
C GLU A 258 -13.61 2.71 -2.10
N GLU A 259 -13.11 2.30 -3.27
CA GLU A 259 -11.77 2.66 -3.74
C GLU A 259 -11.67 4.15 -4.01
N LYS A 260 -12.69 4.74 -4.67
CA LYS A 260 -12.77 6.19 -4.84
C LYS A 260 -12.74 6.91 -3.49
N ALA A 261 -13.56 6.48 -2.52
CA ALA A 261 -13.60 7.10 -1.19
C ALA A 261 -12.26 6.98 -0.46
N ARG A 262 -11.57 5.84 -0.59
CA ARG A 262 -10.22 5.63 -0.04
C ARG A 262 -9.22 6.61 -0.64
N VAL A 263 -9.13 6.68 -1.97
CA VAL A 263 -8.18 7.57 -2.65
C VAL A 263 -8.50 9.05 -2.38
N GLU A 264 -9.78 9.43 -2.28
CA GLU A 264 -10.19 10.80 -1.90
C GLU A 264 -9.81 11.12 -0.44
N HIS A 265 -9.98 10.17 0.48
CA HIS A 265 -9.58 10.32 1.87
C HIS A 265 -8.05 10.47 2.00
N ASP A 266 -7.27 9.67 1.26
CA ASP A 266 -5.81 9.69 1.33
C ASP A 266 -5.20 11.02 0.85
N LEU A 267 -5.92 11.86 0.09
CA LEU A 267 -5.46 13.21 -0.27
C LEU A 267 -5.09 14.04 0.97
N VAL A 268 -5.83 13.88 2.07
CA VAL A 268 -5.53 14.50 3.37
C VAL A 268 -5.62 13.41 4.45
N PRO A 269 -4.48 12.96 5.01
CA PRO A 269 -3.27 13.76 5.24
C PRO A 269 -2.09 13.50 4.29
N SER A 270 -2.23 12.66 3.25
CA SER A 270 -1.08 12.16 2.47
C SER A 270 -0.79 12.95 1.19
N GLY A 271 -1.15 14.23 1.10
CA GLY A 271 -0.99 15.05 -0.11
C GLY A 271 0.45 15.15 -0.64
N HIS A 272 1.46 15.00 0.24
CA HIS A 272 2.87 14.91 -0.17
C HIS A 272 3.17 13.69 -1.06
N GLN A 273 2.49 12.55 -0.85
CA GLN A 273 2.62 11.37 -1.71
C GLN A 273 2.01 11.63 -3.09
N VAL A 274 0.84 12.28 -3.15
CA VAL A 274 0.18 12.67 -4.40
C VAL A 274 1.11 13.56 -5.23
N VAL A 275 1.69 14.59 -4.59
CA VAL A 275 2.67 15.47 -5.24
C VAL A 275 3.90 14.70 -5.73
N ASN A 276 4.43 13.78 -4.91
CA ASN A 276 5.60 12.98 -5.28
C ASN A 276 5.32 12.08 -6.51
N ILE A 277 4.20 11.35 -6.50
CA ILE A 277 3.81 10.46 -7.60
C ILE A 277 3.58 11.29 -8.87
N ARG A 278 2.84 12.41 -8.76
CA ARG A 278 2.57 13.30 -9.89
C ARG A 278 3.86 13.84 -10.52
N LEU A 279 4.79 14.34 -9.70
CA LEU A 279 6.09 14.83 -10.17
C LEU A 279 6.94 13.72 -10.80
N ARG A 280 6.99 12.53 -10.19
CA ARG A 280 7.77 11.41 -10.72
C ARG A 280 7.25 10.90 -12.05
N SER A 281 5.95 11.03 -12.32
CA SER A 281 5.34 10.60 -13.60
C SER A 281 5.96 11.24 -14.84
N HIS A 282 6.63 12.39 -14.70
CA HIS A 282 7.38 13.05 -15.79
C HIS A 282 8.70 12.35 -16.15
N PHE A 283 9.18 11.41 -15.33
CA PHE A 283 10.55 10.88 -15.39
C PHE A 283 10.61 9.37 -15.65
N GLY A 284 9.74 8.86 -16.52
CA GLY A 284 9.84 7.51 -17.09
C GLY A 284 8.60 6.64 -16.91
N GLU A 285 8.57 5.56 -17.68
CA GLU A 285 7.44 4.62 -17.79
C GLU A 285 6.98 4.07 -16.43
N ALA A 286 7.93 3.68 -15.56
CA ALA A 286 7.60 3.09 -14.28
C ALA A 286 6.76 4.03 -13.39
N PHE A 287 7.14 5.31 -13.35
CA PHE A 287 6.47 6.32 -12.54
C PHE A 287 5.17 6.78 -13.18
N TRP A 288 5.11 6.84 -14.50
CA TRP A 288 3.87 7.07 -15.23
C TRP A 288 2.84 5.97 -14.95
N LEU A 289 3.25 4.70 -14.95
CA LEU A 289 2.37 3.58 -14.62
C LEU A 289 1.86 3.70 -13.18
N THR A 290 2.76 4.00 -12.24
CA THR A 290 2.40 4.24 -10.82
C THR A 290 1.34 5.33 -10.69
N GLU A 291 1.45 6.40 -11.48
CA GLU A 291 0.48 7.51 -11.48
C GLU A 291 -0.88 7.11 -12.07
N LYS A 292 -0.89 6.30 -13.14
CA LYS A 292 -2.13 5.77 -13.75
C LYS A 292 -2.90 4.80 -12.87
N ILE A 293 -2.23 4.06 -11.99
CA ILE A 293 -2.86 2.99 -11.18
C ILE A 293 -2.99 3.32 -9.69
N GLY A 294 -2.43 4.44 -9.23
CA GLY A 294 -2.50 4.85 -7.83
C GLY A 294 -2.30 6.34 -7.56
N GLY A 295 -2.14 7.14 -8.62
CA GLY A 295 -1.93 8.59 -8.52
C GLY A 295 -3.20 9.41 -8.78
N LEU A 296 -2.98 10.66 -9.19
CA LEU A 296 -4.09 11.59 -9.44
C LEU A 296 -4.90 11.21 -10.69
N SER A 297 -4.26 10.75 -11.77
CA SER A 297 -4.98 10.22 -12.93
C SER A 297 -5.86 9.02 -12.57
N TYR A 298 -5.40 8.16 -11.66
CA TYR A 298 -6.20 7.05 -11.16
C TYR A 298 -7.46 7.54 -10.41
N LEU A 299 -7.33 8.56 -9.55
CA LEU A 299 -8.49 9.17 -8.89
C LEU A 299 -9.51 9.72 -9.89
N PHE A 300 -9.05 10.42 -10.93
CA PHE A 300 -9.94 10.93 -11.97
C PHE A 300 -10.60 9.80 -12.77
N PHE A 301 -9.86 8.74 -13.08
CA PHE A 301 -10.41 7.52 -13.67
C PHE A 301 -11.51 6.91 -12.80
N LEU A 302 -11.28 6.76 -11.48
CA LEU A 302 -12.28 6.23 -10.56
C LEU A 302 -13.56 7.08 -10.51
N ARG A 303 -13.42 8.41 -10.53
CA ARG A 303 -14.57 9.33 -10.57
C ARG A 303 -15.38 9.19 -11.86
N GLU A 304 -14.70 9.10 -13.00
CA GLU A 304 -15.33 8.87 -14.29
C GLU A 304 -16.02 7.50 -14.33
N LEU A 305 -15.32 6.45 -13.91
CA LEU A 305 -15.82 5.08 -13.84
C LEU A 305 -17.07 4.99 -12.97
N ALA A 306 -17.04 5.56 -11.76
CA ALA A 306 -18.19 5.61 -10.87
C ALA A 306 -19.40 6.31 -11.50
N SER A 307 -19.19 7.38 -12.29
CA SER A 307 -20.28 8.12 -12.93
C SER A 307 -20.93 7.38 -14.11
N ARG A 308 -20.21 6.45 -14.75
CA ARG A 308 -20.65 5.73 -15.95
C ARG A 308 -20.93 4.24 -15.73
N LEU A 309 -20.70 3.74 -14.51
CA LEU A 309 -20.77 2.32 -14.17
C LEU A 309 -22.09 1.68 -14.58
N GLU A 310 -23.21 2.35 -14.29
CA GLU A 310 -24.55 1.87 -14.63
C GLU A 310 -24.79 1.80 -16.15
N SER A 311 -24.37 2.82 -16.89
CA SER A 311 -24.64 2.97 -18.33
C SER A 311 -23.64 2.25 -19.23
N HIS A 312 -22.46 1.88 -18.71
CA HIS A 312 -21.36 1.30 -19.48
C HIS A 312 -20.87 -0.05 -18.93
N TRP A 313 -21.65 -0.72 -18.08
CA TRP A 313 -21.28 -1.99 -17.44
C TRP A 313 -20.70 -3.03 -18.41
N SER A 314 -21.35 -3.26 -19.56
CA SER A 314 -20.86 -4.23 -20.56
C SER A 314 -19.42 -3.94 -20.97
N LYS A 315 -19.09 -2.69 -21.26
CA LYS A 315 -17.72 -2.30 -21.67
C LYS A 315 -16.71 -2.48 -20.53
N ILE A 316 -17.13 -2.23 -19.29
CA ILE A 316 -16.29 -2.43 -18.10
C ILE A 316 -16.00 -3.93 -17.93
N LEU A 317 -17.03 -4.78 -18.04
CA LEU A 317 -16.90 -6.22 -17.99
C LEU A 317 -16.00 -6.75 -19.12
N ASP A 318 -16.12 -6.20 -20.33
CA ASP A 318 -15.24 -6.52 -21.45
C ASP A 318 -13.77 -6.18 -21.11
N CYS A 319 -13.52 -5.02 -20.49
CA CYS A 319 -12.18 -4.63 -20.04
C CYS A 319 -11.61 -5.60 -18.99
N LEU A 320 -12.41 -5.97 -17.97
CA LEU A 320 -11.98 -6.91 -16.92
C LEU A 320 -11.71 -8.31 -17.50
N THR A 321 -12.54 -8.76 -18.44
CA THR A 321 -12.38 -10.04 -19.13
C THR A 321 -11.13 -10.03 -20.00
N ALA A 322 -10.89 -8.95 -20.76
CA ALA A 322 -9.69 -8.79 -21.56
C ALA A 322 -8.41 -8.79 -20.72
N ILE A 323 -8.44 -8.22 -19.50
CA ILE A 323 -7.30 -8.29 -18.58
C ILE A 323 -7.05 -9.73 -18.16
N LYS A 324 -8.08 -10.47 -17.74
CA LYS A 324 -7.96 -11.90 -17.35
C LYS A 324 -7.32 -12.71 -18.48
N GLU A 325 -7.84 -12.59 -19.70
CA GLU A 325 -7.40 -13.37 -20.86
C GLU A 325 -5.94 -13.08 -21.24
N ARG A 326 -5.53 -11.81 -21.19
CA ARG A 326 -4.16 -11.40 -21.58
C ARG A 326 -3.12 -11.62 -20.49
N LEU A 327 -3.50 -11.46 -19.22
CA LEU A 327 -2.56 -11.42 -18.10
C LEU A 327 -2.28 -12.81 -17.51
N PHE A 328 -3.30 -13.67 -17.41
CA PHE A 328 -3.15 -14.99 -16.79
C PHE A 328 -2.71 -16.04 -17.81
N ALA A 329 -1.43 -15.95 -18.16
CA ALA A 329 -0.73 -16.93 -18.98
C ALA A 329 0.52 -17.43 -18.24
N ARG A 330 0.98 -18.64 -18.59
CA ARG A 330 2.26 -19.15 -18.09
C ARG A 330 3.47 -18.40 -18.66
N ASP A 331 3.32 -17.73 -19.80
CA ASP A 331 4.41 -17.04 -20.48
C ASP A 331 4.89 -15.81 -19.72
N GLY A 332 6.12 -15.87 -19.22
CA GLY A 332 6.69 -14.79 -18.42
C GLY A 332 6.14 -14.70 -17.00
N MET A 333 5.33 -15.67 -16.56
CA MET A 333 4.91 -15.77 -15.17
C MET A 333 6.11 -16.07 -14.26
N VAL A 334 6.12 -15.45 -13.09
CA VAL A 334 7.12 -15.67 -12.05
C VAL A 334 6.43 -16.19 -10.79
N ALA A 335 6.85 -17.35 -10.29
CA ALA A 335 6.47 -17.85 -8.98
C ALA A 335 7.64 -17.65 -8.01
N ASN A 336 7.44 -16.88 -6.95
CA ASN A 336 8.43 -16.68 -5.89
C ASN A 336 7.97 -17.41 -4.63
N VAL A 337 8.81 -18.29 -4.08
CA VAL A 337 8.49 -19.09 -2.90
C VAL A 337 9.56 -18.92 -1.85
N THR A 338 9.15 -18.59 -0.63
CA THR A 338 10.02 -18.60 0.55
C THR A 338 9.50 -19.64 1.55
N LEU A 339 10.30 -20.67 1.82
CA LEU A 339 9.96 -21.80 2.67
C LEU A 339 11.22 -22.61 3.00
N ASP A 340 11.25 -23.31 4.13
CA ASP A 340 12.33 -24.25 4.43
C ASP A 340 12.39 -25.42 3.42
N GLU A 341 13.59 -25.93 3.17
CA GLU A 341 13.85 -26.99 2.18
C GLU A 341 12.93 -28.21 2.33
N ALA A 342 12.73 -28.68 3.58
CA ALA A 342 11.96 -29.88 3.85
C ALA A 342 10.48 -29.74 3.41
N ALA A 343 9.87 -28.60 3.69
CA ALA A 343 8.51 -28.32 3.24
C ALA A 343 8.45 -27.97 1.74
N PHE A 344 9.49 -27.34 1.18
CA PHE A 344 9.55 -27.01 -0.25
C PHE A 344 9.56 -28.25 -1.14
N VAL A 345 10.28 -29.32 -0.77
CA VAL A 345 10.30 -30.58 -1.53
C VAL A 345 8.89 -31.15 -1.74
N GLN A 346 8.01 -31.02 -0.76
CA GLN A 346 6.63 -31.50 -0.83
C GLN A 346 5.71 -30.53 -1.57
N PHE A 347 5.94 -29.22 -1.44
CA PHE A 347 5.11 -28.17 -2.03
C PHE A 347 5.40 -27.94 -3.52
N LYS A 348 6.67 -28.06 -3.93
CA LYS A 348 7.15 -27.76 -5.29
C LYS A 348 6.38 -28.51 -6.40
N PRO A 349 6.10 -29.82 -6.31
CA PRO A 349 5.34 -30.51 -7.36
C PRO A 349 3.93 -29.95 -7.55
N LEU A 350 3.25 -29.61 -6.45
CA LEU A 350 1.90 -29.05 -6.46
C LEU A 350 1.90 -27.64 -7.08
N LEU A 351 2.91 -26.83 -6.75
CA LEU A 351 3.06 -25.51 -7.35
C LEU A 351 3.30 -25.62 -8.86
N LYS A 352 4.17 -26.53 -9.30
CA LYS A 352 4.40 -26.77 -10.74
C LYS A 352 3.11 -27.17 -11.46
N GLU A 353 2.30 -28.05 -10.87
CA GLU A 353 1.00 -28.43 -11.43
C GLU A 353 0.08 -27.21 -11.61
N LEU A 354 0.03 -26.30 -10.63
CA LEU A 354 -0.72 -25.05 -10.76
C LEU A 354 -0.18 -24.21 -11.93
N MET A 355 1.14 -24.03 -12.01
CA MET A 355 1.78 -23.25 -13.06
C MET A 355 1.49 -23.82 -14.46
N GLU A 356 1.54 -25.15 -14.59
CA GLU A 356 1.25 -25.87 -15.84
C GLU A 356 -0.23 -25.87 -16.22
N THR A 357 -1.14 -25.62 -15.27
CA THR A 357 -2.58 -25.50 -15.54
C THR A 357 -2.91 -24.20 -16.29
N LEU A 358 -2.11 -23.14 -16.14
CA LEU A 358 -2.34 -21.89 -16.85
C LEU A 358 -2.03 -22.04 -18.35
N ALA A 359 -2.86 -21.42 -19.18
CA ALA A 359 -2.70 -21.47 -20.63
C ALA A 359 -1.41 -20.77 -21.08
N GLU A 360 -0.86 -21.24 -22.20
CA GLU A 360 0.18 -20.53 -22.95
C GLU A 360 -0.49 -19.53 -23.89
N HIS A 361 -0.13 -18.25 -23.79
CA HIS A 361 -0.58 -17.20 -24.67
C HIS A 361 0.64 -16.43 -25.20
N ASN A 362 0.91 -16.59 -26.50
CA ASN A 362 1.95 -15.86 -27.21
C ASN A 362 1.51 -14.43 -27.57
N HIS A 363 1.11 -13.64 -26.57
CA HIS A 363 0.94 -12.20 -26.74
C HIS A 363 2.33 -11.52 -26.65
N PRO A 364 2.78 -10.81 -27.69
CA PRO A 364 3.99 -10.01 -27.59
C PRO A 364 3.78 -8.92 -26.51
N PRO A 365 4.85 -8.50 -25.80
CA PRO A 365 4.76 -7.35 -24.91
C PRO A 365 4.28 -6.11 -25.67
N GLU A 366 3.28 -5.44 -25.10
CA GLU A 366 2.81 -4.14 -25.53
C GLU A 366 3.89 -3.10 -25.27
N ARG A 367 4.07 -2.19 -26.23
CA ARG A 367 4.96 -1.04 -26.08
C ARG A 367 4.11 0.16 -25.72
N TRP A 368 4.13 0.52 -24.44
CA TRP A 368 3.46 1.74 -24.00
C TRP A 368 4.19 2.98 -24.52
N ASN A 369 3.45 4.07 -24.66
CA ASN A 369 4.03 5.37 -25.03
C ASN A 369 3.71 6.41 -23.95
N PRO A 370 4.38 6.36 -22.79
CA PRO A 370 4.10 7.23 -21.65
C PRO A 370 4.13 8.70 -22.04
N GLN A 371 2.97 9.36 -21.95
CA GLN A 371 2.88 10.81 -22.08
C GLN A 371 2.95 11.43 -20.68
N PRO A 372 3.94 12.30 -20.40
CA PRO A 372 3.97 13.03 -19.14
C PRO A 372 2.75 13.96 -19.05
N PRO A 373 2.35 14.37 -17.83
CA PRO A 373 1.38 15.43 -17.66
C PRO A 373 1.70 16.66 -18.52
N ALA A 374 0.69 17.21 -19.19
CA ALA A 374 0.86 18.31 -20.15
C ALA A 374 1.38 19.60 -19.50
N ALA A 375 1.01 19.85 -18.25
CA ALA A 375 1.43 21.02 -17.50
C ALA A 375 2.75 20.74 -16.75
N PRO A 376 3.83 21.51 -16.98
CA PRO A 376 5.08 21.35 -16.23
C PRO A 376 5.01 21.88 -14.79
N PHE A 377 4.00 22.72 -14.50
CA PHE A 377 3.73 23.27 -13.18
C PHE A 377 2.24 23.16 -12.89
N GLU A 378 1.87 22.57 -11.77
CA GLU A 378 0.47 22.33 -11.40
C GLU A 378 0.16 22.88 -10.00
N GLY A 379 -1.01 23.49 -9.85
CA GLY A 379 -1.62 23.80 -8.56
C GLY A 379 -2.81 22.89 -8.34
N LEU A 380 -2.70 21.97 -7.38
CA LEU A 380 -3.77 21.04 -7.03
C LEU A 380 -4.54 21.57 -5.82
N ILE A 381 -5.81 21.91 -6.02
CA ILE A 381 -6.64 22.56 -4.99
C ILE A 381 -7.42 21.49 -4.21
N ILE A 382 -7.23 21.50 -2.88
CA ILE A 382 -7.97 20.66 -1.93
C ILE A 382 -8.39 21.52 -0.72
N PRO A 383 -9.48 21.17 -0.02
CA PRO A 383 -9.87 21.85 1.22
C PRO A 383 -8.95 21.41 2.37
N SER A 384 -7.74 21.99 2.47
CA SER A 384 -6.76 21.70 3.52
C SER A 384 -6.21 22.95 4.19
N GLN A 385 -5.90 22.86 5.48
CA GLN A 385 -5.24 23.93 6.25
C GLN A 385 -3.74 24.07 5.92
N VAL A 386 -3.14 23.04 5.32
CA VAL A 386 -1.72 22.99 4.99
C VAL A 386 -1.51 22.76 3.50
N ASN A 387 -0.33 23.16 3.01
CA ASN A 387 0.08 22.93 1.63
C ASN A 387 1.07 21.76 1.56
N TYR A 388 1.03 21.02 0.46
CA TYR A 388 2.04 20.02 0.12
C TYR A 388 2.79 20.50 -1.11
N VAL A 389 4.09 20.74 -0.97
CA VAL A 389 4.92 21.35 -2.01
C VAL A 389 6.03 20.39 -2.39
N GLY A 390 6.25 20.22 -3.70
CA GLY A 390 7.30 19.36 -4.22
C GLY A 390 7.92 19.96 -5.47
N LYS A 391 9.19 19.61 -5.69
CA LYS A 391 9.93 19.92 -6.90
C LYS A 391 10.80 18.73 -7.25
N ALA A 392 10.86 18.39 -8.53
CA ALA A 392 11.62 17.25 -9.02
C ALA A 392 12.39 17.61 -10.30
N GLY A 393 13.45 16.87 -10.56
CA GLY A 393 14.26 16.95 -11.77
C GLY A 393 15.07 15.67 -11.94
N SER A 394 15.37 15.31 -13.19
CA SER A 394 16.20 14.15 -13.49
C SER A 394 17.68 14.55 -13.52
N LEU A 395 18.45 14.09 -12.53
CA LEU A 395 19.90 14.26 -12.55
C LEU A 395 20.54 13.44 -13.68
N TYR A 396 19.95 12.30 -14.04
CA TYR A 396 20.43 11.46 -15.14
C TYR A 396 20.36 12.17 -16.49
N GLN A 397 19.32 12.99 -16.73
CA GLN A 397 19.23 13.84 -17.92
C GLN A 397 20.31 14.94 -17.96
N LEU A 398 20.90 15.27 -16.82
CA LEU A 398 22.03 16.21 -16.69
C LEU A 398 23.39 15.51 -16.76
N GLY A 399 23.43 14.21 -17.08
CA GLY A 399 24.66 13.43 -17.22
C GLY A 399 25.23 12.87 -15.90
N TYR A 400 24.46 12.92 -14.81
CA TYR A 400 24.85 12.21 -13.58
C TYR A 400 24.75 10.69 -13.81
N GLU A 401 25.73 9.93 -13.33
CA GLU A 401 25.67 8.47 -13.25
C GLU A 401 25.51 8.04 -11.80
N PHE A 402 24.68 7.02 -11.56
CA PHE A 402 24.39 6.60 -10.19
C PHE A 402 25.65 6.10 -9.47
N HIS A 403 25.97 6.74 -8.35
CA HIS A 403 26.96 6.29 -7.39
C HIS A 403 26.34 6.16 -5.99
N GLY A 404 26.78 5.17 -5.20
CA GLY A 404 26.21 4.87 -3.88
C GLY A 404 26.26 6.04 -2.88
N SER A 405 27.20 6.97 -3.05
CA SER A 405 27.28 8.20 -2.24
C SER A 405 26.02 9.06 -2.32
N ALA A 406 25.24 9.01 -3.41
CA ALA A 406 23.98 9.75 -3.50
C ALA A 406 22.97 9.32 -2.43
N LEU A 407 22.98 8.06 -1.99
CA LEU A 407 22.10 7.60 -0.91
C LEU A 407 22.46 8.28 0.43
N VAL A 408 23.75 8.53 0.67
CA VAL A 408 24.23 9.24 1.86
C VAL A 408 23.93 10.74 1.76
N ILE A 409 24.24 11.36 0.62
CA ILE A 409 24.02 12.80 0.40
C ILE A 409 22.52 13.15 0.51
N THR A 410 21.65 12.36 -0.12
CA THR A 410 20.19 12.59 -0.06
C THR A 410 19.65 12.42 1.36
N ARG A 411 20.16 11.44 2.12
CA ARG A 411 19.79 11.29 3.53
C ARG A 411 20.26 12.50 4.34
N TYR A 412 21.49 12.95 4.15
CA TYR A 412 22.05 14.12 4.83
C TYR A 412 21.22 15.37 4.56
N LEU A 413 20.90 15.68 3.30
CA LEU A 413 20.06 16.82 2.93
C LEU A 413 18.67 16.75 3.60
N ARG A 414 18.06 15.57 3.67
CA ARG A 414 16.75 15.36 4.30
C ARG A 414 16.76 15.57 5.82
N THR A 415 17.86 15.21 6.49
CA THR A 415 17.95 15.27 7.96
C THR A 415 18.72 16.48 8.48
N SER A 416 19.13 17.39 7.59
CA SER A 416 19.75 18.67 7.93
C SER A 416 19.01 19.79 7.21
N TRP A 417 19.49 20.21 6.04
CA TRP A 417 18.99 21.38 5.31
C TRP A 417 17.47 21.43 5.03
N LEU A 418 16.81 20.29 4.79
CA LEU A 418 15.36 20.27 4.57
C LEU A 418 14.54 20.16 5.86
N TRP A 419 15.19 19.78 6.96
CA TRP A 419 14.58 19.68 8.28
C TRP A 419 14.64 21.01 9.02
N ASP A 420 15.78 21.69 8.93
CA ASP A 420 16.03 23.04 9.46
C ASP A 420 15.35 24.13 8.61
#